data_AF-A0A2W4L243-F1
#
_entry.id   AF-A0A2W4L243-F1
#
_cell.length_a   1.000
_cell.length_b   1.000
_cell.length_c   1.000
_cell.angle_alpha   90.00
_cell.angle_beta   90.00
_cell.angle_gamma   90.00
#
_symmetry.space_group_name_H-M   'P 1'
#
loop_
_entity.id
_entity.type
_entity.pdbx_description
1 polymer ?
#
loop_
_entity_poly.entity_id
_entity_poly.type
_entity_poly.pdbx_seq_one_letter_code
_entity_poly.pdbx_strand_id
1 'polypeptide(L)'
;MGRPTKLTPEVQDRIVQALKAGNYVETAAEYAGIGKTTFYRWMALGERASRGIYREFRDAVMRARAEAEARNVAIIQKAAPDDWRAAAWWLERAFPDRWGPRQKLEHSGPDGAPIAAEVRVTLVRPDGGED
;
A
#
# COMPACT_ATOMS: atom_id res chain seq x y z
N MET A 1 -18.13 -26.75 22.98
CA MET A 1 -17.28 -26.84 21.77
C MET A 1 -17.52 -25.59 20.92
N GLY A 2 -16.51 -24.74 20.74
CA GLY A 2 -16.65 -23.50 19.95
C GLY A 2 -16.74 -23.79 18.45
N ARG A 3 -17.42 -22.92 17.70
CA ARG A 3 -17.51 -23.02 16.24
C ARG A 3 -16.10 -22.97 15.62
N PRO A 4 -15.73 -23.91 14.72
CA PRO A 4 -14.44 -23.87 14.05
C PRO A 4 -14.21 -22.54 13.32
N THR A 5 -12.98 -22.03 13.39
CA THR A 5 -12.60 -20.84 12.63
C THR A 5 -12.61 -21.13 11.12
N LYS A 6 -12.85 -20.09 10.32
CA LYS A 6 -12.71 -20.17 8.85
C LYS A 6 -11.24 -20.18 8.40
N LEU A 7 -10.30 -19.93 9.31
CA LEU A 7 -8.86 -20.01 9.02
C LEU A 7 -8.43 -21.48 9.08
N THR A 8 -8.62 -22.18 7.97
CA THR A 8 -8.12 -23.55 7.79
C THR A 8 -6.75 -23.52 7.10
N PRO A 9 -5.96 -24.61 7.17
CA PRO A 9 -4.70 -24.71 6.44
C PRO A 9 -4.84 -24.44 4.93
N GLU A 10 -5.94 -24.90 4.32
CA GLU A 10 -6.22 -24.71 2.89
C GLU A 10 -6.51 -23.24 2.55
N VAL A 11 -7.29 -22.56 3.40
CA VAL A 11 -7.55 -21.12 3.24
C VAL A 11 -6.26 -20.33 3.41
N GLN A 12 -5.45 -20.66 4.42
CA GLN A 12 -4.16 -20.01 4.64
C GLN A 12 -3.23 -20.20 3.44
N ASP A 13 -3.09 -21.43 2.92
CA ASP A 13 -2.21 -21.69 1.79
C ASP A 13 -2.67 -20.91 0.54
N ARG A 14 -3.97 -20.92 0.21
CA ARG A 14 -4.49 -20.14 -0.93
C ARG A 14 -4.16 -18.65 -0.83
N ILE A 15 -4.33 -18.06 0.35
CA ILE A 15 -3.97 -16.65 0.61
C ILE A 15 -2.47 -16.45 0.42
N VAL A 16 -1.65 -17.30 1.04
CA VAL A 16 -0.18 -17.21 0.99
C VAL A 16 0.33 -17.35 -0.44
N GLN A 17 -0.15 -18.31 -1.22
CA GLN A 17 0.25 -18.49 -2.62
C GLN A 17 -0.13 -17.28 -3.48
N ALA A 18 -1.35 -16.75 -3.33
CA ALA A 18 -1.78 -15.56 -4.05
C ALA A 18 -0.91 -14.34 -3.71
N LEU A 19 -0.55 -14.16 -2.44
CA LEU A 19 0.35 -13.10 -2.00
C LEU A 19 1.78 -13.29 -2.53
N LYS A 20 2.29 -14.52 -2.53
CA LYS A 20 3.59 -14.83 -3.16
C LYS A 20 3.57 -14.45 -4.63
N ALA A 21 2.49 -14.69 -5.35
CA ALA A 21 2.34 -14.26 -6.74
C ALA A 21 2.31 -12.73 -6.93
N GLY A 22 2.31 -11.93 -5.85
CA GLY A 22 2.37 -10.47 -5.90
C GLY A 22 1.01 -9.78 -5.88
N ASN A 23 -0.07 -10.50 -5.56
CA ASN A 23 -1.40 -9.91 -5.47
C ASN A 23 -1.55 -9.02 -4.23
N TYR A 24 -2.49 -8.07 -4.30
CA TYR A 24 -2.95 -7.32 -3.14
C TYR A 24 -3.64 -8.22 -2.10
N VAL A 25 -3.64 -7.80 -0.84
CA VAL A 25 -4.19 -8.60 0.27
C VAL A 25 -5.69 -8.83 0.15
N GLU A 26 -6.44 -7.84 -0.33
CA GLU A 26 -7.87 -7.95 -0.61
C GLU A 26 -8.14 -9.00 -1.69
N THR A 27 -7.41 -8.93 -2.81
CA THR A 27 -7.51 -9.89 -3.91
C THR A 27 -7.18 -11.31 -3.45
N ALA A 28 -6.09 -11.48 -2.68
CA ALA A 28 -5.70 -12.78 -2.13
C ALA A 28 -6.75 -13.35 -1.16
N ALA A 29 -7.32 -12.49 -0.30
CA ALA A 29 -8.38 -12.89 0.63
C ALA A 29 -9.65 -13.32 -0.11
N GLU A 30 -10.13 -12.52 -1.06
CA GLU A 30 -11.31 -12.82 -1.88
C GLU A 30 -11.11 -14.08 -2.72
N TYR A 31 -9.92 -14.26 -3.31
CA TYR A 31 -9.54 -15.47 -4.04
C TYR A 31 -9.61 -16.73 -3.16
N ALA A 32 -9.34 -16.60 -1.86
CA ALA A 32 -9.48 -17.68 -0.88
C ALA A 32 -10.89 -17.80 -0.27
N GLY A 33 -11.86 -17.01 -0.73
CA GLY A 33 -13.24 -17.01 -0.23
C GLY A 33 -13.41 -16.28 1.11
N ILE A 34 -12.47 -15.40 1.48
CA ILE A 34 -12.47 -14.66 2.75
C ILE A 34 -12.68 -13.17 2.48
N GLY A 35 -13.71 -12.58 3.09
CA GLY A 35 -13.92 -11.13 2.99
C GLY A 35 -12.82 -10.33 3.71
N LYS A 36 -12.46 -9.15 3.16
CA LYS A 36 -11.38 -8.28 3.66
C LYS A 36 -11.42 -8.02 5.17
N THR A 37 -12.60 -7.76 5.74
CA THR A 37 -12.76 -7.48 7.17
C THR A 37 -12.34 -8.68 8.03
N THR A 38 -12.61 -9.90 7.56
CA THR A 38 -12.19 -11.12 8.27
C THR A 38 -10.68 -11.29 8.22
N PHE A 39 -10.07 -11.06 7.06
CA PHE A 39 -8.62 -11.09 6.89
C PHE A 39 -7.92 -10.09 7.83
N TYR A 40 -8.32 -8.81 7.80
CA TYR A 40 -7.72 -7.78 8.64
C TYR A 40 -7.92 -8.04 10.14
N ARG A 41 -9.08 -8.60 10.53
CA ARG A 41 -9.30 -9.03 11.90
C ARG A 41 -8.30 -10.12 12.31
N TRP A 42 -8.04 -11.12 11.46
CA TRP A 42 -7.06 -12.16 11.73
C TRP A 42 -5.64 -11.60 11.84
N MET A 43 -5.26 -10.65 10.96
CA MET A 43 -3.98 -9.95 11.04
C MET A 43 -3.83 -9.19 12.36
N ALA A 44 -4.86 -8.46 12.79
CA ALA A 44 -4.86 -7.73 14.06
C ALA A 44 -4.81 -8.66 15.30
N LEU A 45 -5.45 -9.83 15.22
CA LEU A 45 -5.33 -10.86 16.25
C LEU A 45 -3.91 -11.44 16.30
N GLY A 46 -3.31 -11.70 15.13
CA GLY A 46 -1.94 -12.21 15.02
C GLY A 46 -0.88 -11.22 15.50
N GLU A 47 -1.09 -9.92 15.31
CA GLU A 47 -0.20 -8.86 15.81
C GLU A 47 -0.08 -8.90 17.34
N ARG A 48 -1.23 -9.03 18.02
CA ARG A 48 -1.30 -9.02 19.48
C ARG A 48 -0.90 -10.35 20.11
N ALA A 49 -0.86 -11.43 19.32
CA ALA A 49 -0.58 -12.76 19.81
C ALA A 49 0.92 -13.08 19.79
N SER A 50 1.42 -13.67 20.87
CA SER A 50 2.79 -14.20 20.93
C SER A 50 2.93 -15.57 20.25
N ARG A 51 1.83 -16.33 20.12
CA ARG A 51 1.77 -17.66 19.50
C ARG A 51 0.36 -18.02 19.02
N GLY A 52 0.25 -19.11 18.26
CA GLY A 52 -1.01 -19.70 17.83
C GLY A 52 -1.41 -19.31 16.40
N ILE A 53 -2.55 -19.85 15.94
CA ILE A 53 -2.94 -19.85 14.52
C ILE A 53 -2.94 -18.47 13.86
N TYR A 54 -3.38 -17.41 14.55
CA TYR A 54 -3.42 -16.07 13.98
C TYR A 54 -2.04 -15.44 13.90
N ARG A 55 -1.15 -15.75 14.86
CA ARG A 55 0.24 -15.31 14.82
C ARG A 55 0.98 -16.00 13.67
N GLU A 56 0.84 -17.32 13.56
CA GLU A 56 1.43 -18.09 12.46
C GLU A 56 0.92 -17.64 11.09
N PHE A 57 -0.38 -17.39 10.97
CA PHE A 57 -0.98 -16.83 9.75
C PHE A 57 -0.39 -15.46 9.41
N ARG A 58 -0.31 -14.54 10.37
CA ARG A 58 0.30 -13.21 10.16
C ARG A 58 1.74 -13.34 9.69
N ASP A 59 2.54 -14.16 10.36
CA ASP A 59 3.95 -14.35 10.02
C ASP A 59 4.10 -14.95 8.60
N ALA A 60 3.22 -15.90 8.22
CA ALA A 60 3.17 -16.45 6.87
C ALA A 60 2.79 -15.40 5.81
N VAL A 61 1.79 -14.55 6.09
CA VAL A 61 1.38 -13.44 5.21
C VAL A 61 2.52 -12.43 5.02
N MET A 62 3.17 -12.01 6.10
CA MET A 62 4.27 -11.05 6.05
C MET A 62 5.45 -11.62 5.25
N ARG A 63 5.79 -12.89 5.48
CA ARG A 63 6.83 -13.58 4.71
C ARG A 63 6.47 -13.69 3.23
N ALA A 64 5.24 -14.08 2.89
CA ALA A 64 4.78 -14.20 1.52
C ALA A 64 4.92 -12.89 0.73
N ARG A 65 4.57 -11.77 1.37
CA ARG A 65 4.70 -10.43 0.76
C ARG A 65 6.16 -10.03 0.57
N ALA A 66 7.00 -10.27 1.57
CA ALA A 66 8.44 -10.01 1.45
C ALA A 66 9.10 -10.86 0.35
N GLU A 67 8.73 -12.14 0.23
CA GLU A 67 9.18 -13.00 -0.86
C GLU A 67 8.73 -12.49 -2.23
N ALA A 68 7.49 -11.99 -2.33
CA ALA A 68 6.98 -11.42 -3.58
C ALA A 68 7.74 -10.17 -4.01
N GLU A 69 7.98 -9.26 -3.08
CA GLU A 69 8.75 -8.05 -3.31
C GLU A 69 10.19 -8.38 -3.72
N ALA A 70 10.88 -9.24 -2.95
CA ALA A 70 12.26 -9.63 -3.25
C ALA A 70 12.39 -10.27 -4.64
N ARG A 71 11.45 -11.14 -5.03
CA ARG A 71 11.44 -11.74 -6.37
C ARG A 71 11.24 -10.70 -7.46
N ASN A 72 10.31 -9.76 -7.29
CA ASN A 72 10.05 -8.73 -8.29
C ASN A 72 11.27 -7.82 -8.46
N VAL A 73 11.93 -7.44 -7.35
CA VAL A 73 13.20 -6.71 -7.40
C VAL A 73 14.25 -7.52 -8.16
N ALA A 74 14.40 -8.82 -7.87
CA ALA A 74 15.35 -9.67 -8.58
C ALA A 74 15.07 -9.77 -10.09
N ILE A 75 13.80 -9.81 -10.50
CA ILE A 75 13.40 -9.79 -11.92
C ILE A 75 13.87 -8.49 -12.59
N ILE A 76 13.67 -7.35 -11.94
CA ILE A 76 14.11 -6.05 -12.46
C ILE A 76 15.64 -5.98 -12.55
N GLN A 77 16.35 -6.40 -11.49
CA GLN A 77 17.81 -6.42 -11.48
C GLN A 77 18.38 -7.38 -12.53
N LYS A 78 17.71 -8.50 -12.81
CA LYS A 78 18.11 -9.43 -13.87
C LYS A 78 17.93 -8.84 -15.27
N ALA A 79 16.92 -7.99 -15.48
CA ALA A 79 16.70 -7.33 -16.77
C ALA A 79 17.64 -6.14 -17.02
N ALA A 80 18.15 -5.51 -15.97
CA ALA A 80 18.99 -4.31 -16.04
C ALA A 80 20.23 -4.39 -16.95
N PRO A 81 20.97 -5.52 -17.04
CA PRO A 81 22.12 -5.63 -17.95
C PRO A 81 21.74 -5.56 -19.43
N ASP A 82 20.55 -6.06 -19.80
CA ASP A 82 20.09 -6.15 -21.18
C ASP A 82 19.16 -4.99 -21.57
N ASP A 83 18.42 -4.41 -20.61
CA ASP A 83 17.60 -3.22 -20.79
C ASP A 83 17.85 -2.21 -19.67
N TRP A 84 18.62 -1.16 -19.99
CA TRP A 84 18.94 -0.07 -19.07
C TRP A 84 17.70 0.60 -18.48
N ARG A 85 16.54 0.55 -19.16
CA ARG A 85 15.29 1.13 -18.66
C ARG A 85 14.82 0.43 -17.38
N ALA A 86 15.12 -0.85 -17.20
CA ALA A 86 14.81 -1.57 -15.96
C ALA A 86 15.59 -0.99 -14.77
N ALA A 87 16.88 -0.67 -14.96
CA ALA A 87 17.70 -0.01 -13.96
C ALA A 87 17.22 1.42 -13.66
N ALA A 88 16.93 2.19 -14.71
CA ALA A 88 16.42 3.57 -14.58
C ALA A 88 15.07 3.59 -13.83
N TRP A 89 14.11 2.75 -14.23
CA TRP A 89 12.80 2.61 -13.59
C TRP A 89 12.92 2.26 -12.10
N TRP A 90 13.85 1.35 -11.74
CA TRP A 90 14.09 1.00 -10.34
C TRP A 90 14.65 2.18 -9.55
N LEU A 91 15.68 2.87 -10.07
CA LEU A 91 16.33 3.99 -9.39
C LEU A 91 15.38 5.16 -9.16
N GLU A 92 14.59 5.53 -10.16
CA GLU A 92 13.58 6.59 -10.07
C GLU A 92 12.57 6.35 -8.94
N ARG A 93 12.22 5.09 -8.68
CA ARG A 93 11.17 4.71 -7.71
C ARG A 93 11.72 4.38 -6.33
N ALA A 94 12.89 3.76 -6.25
CA ALA A 94 13.54 3.45 -4.98
C ALA A 94 14.20 4.70 -4.35
N PHE A 95 14.62 5.66 -5.17
CA PHE A 95 15.35 6.85 -4.75
C PHE A 95 14.84 8.12 -5.45
N PRO A 96 13.55 8.47 -5.30
CA PRO A 96 12.90 9.55 -6.05
C PRO A 96 13.58 10.91 -5.82
N ASP A 97 14.10 11.19 -4.63
CA ASP A 97 14.79 12.46 -4.37
C ASP A 97 16.08 12.64 -5.19
N ARG A 98 16.74 11.54 -5.55
CA ARG A 98 18.02 11.55 -6.28
C ARG A 98 17.85 11.34 -7.78
N TRP A 99 16.90 10.49 -8.16
CA TRP A 99 16.74 10.01 -9.54
C TRP A 99 15.37 10.33 -10.13
N GLY A 100 14.42 10.80 -9.33
CA GLY A 100 13.10 11.16 -9.81
C GLY A 100 13.13 12.36 -10.78
N PRO A 101 12.12 12.48 -11.65
CA PRO A 101 12.05 13.56 -12.62
C PRO A 101 11.95 14.91 -11.90
N ARG A 102 12.90 15.80 -12.18
CA ARG A 102 12.86 17.19 -11.69
C ARG A 102 11.88 17.99 -12.54
N GLN A 103 10.70 18.27 -12.02
CA GLN A 103 9.78 19.22 -12.65
C GLN A 103 10.15 20.64 -12.26
N LYS A 104 10.35 21.52 -13.25
CA LYS A 104 10.30 22.97 -13.06
C LYS A 104 8.88 23.42 -13.39
N LEU A 105 8.07 23.65 -12.37
CA LEU A 105 6.69 24.12 -12.52
C LEU A 105 6.66 25.65 -12.37
N GLU A 106 6.33 26.36 -13.45
CA GLU A 106 6.04 27.79 -13.42
C GLU A 106 4.53 27.99 -13.37
N HIS A 107 4.05 28.70 -12.34
CA HIS A 107 2.64 29.08 -12.23
C HIS A 107 2.47 30.51 -12.73
N SER A 108 1.63 30.68 -13.74
CA SER A 108 1.19 31.98 -14.21
C SER A 108 -0.32 31.95 -14.49
N GLY A 109 -0.94 33.12 -14.45
CA GLY A 109 -2.27 33.35 -14.98
C GLY A 109 -2.29 33.29 -16.51
N PRO A 110 -3.47 33.47 -17.13
CA PRO A 110 -3.61 33.49 -18.58
C PRO A 110 -2.56 34.41 -19.24
N ASP A 111 -1.97 33.95 -20.33
CA ASP A 111 -0.94 34.68 -21.10
C ASP A 111 0.30 35.10 -20.29
N GLY A 112 0.64 34.37 -19.21
CA GLY A 112 1.78 34.70 -18.37
C GLY A 112 1.51 35.80 -17.34
N ALA A 113 0.25 36.24 -17.21
CA ALA A 113 -0.15 37.26 -16.25
C ALA A 113 0.05 36.80 -14.79
N PRO A 114 0.07 37.72 -13.81
CA PRO A 114 0.03 37.34 -12.40
C PRO A 114 -1.19 36.46 -12.08
N ILE A 115 -1.02 35.53 -11.15
CA ILE A 115 -2.13 34.71 -10.64
C ILE A 115 -3.08 35.64 -9.86
N ALA A 116 -4.32 35.77 -10.33
CA ALA A 116 -5.35 36.51 -9.61
C ALA A 116 -5.81 35.70 -8.39
N ALA A 117 -5.68 36.26 -7.19
CA ALA A 117 -6.19 35.68 -5.97
C ALA A 117 -7.24 36.63 -5.35
N GLU A 118 -8.49 36.17 -5.20
CA GLU A 118 -9.49 36.85 -4.39
C GLU A 118 -9.36 36.35 -2.95
N VAL A 119 -8.96 37.23 -2.03
CA VAL A 119 -8.90 36.91 -0.60
C VAL A 119 -10.16 37.46 0.06
N ARG A 120 -11.06 36.57 0.47
CA ARG A 120 -12.23 36.95 1.27
C ARG A 120 -11.91 36.77 2.76
N VAL A 121 -11.85 37.89 3.49
CA VAL A 121 -11.67 37.89 4.94
C VAL A 121 -13.03 38.07 5.60
N THR A 122 -13.48 37.06 6.34
CA THR A 122 -14.67 37.17 7.19
C THR A 122 -14.22 37.45 8.61
N LEU A 123 -14.50 38.66 9.10
CA LEU A 123 -14.32 39.00 10.50
C LEU A 123 -15.49 38.41 11.29
N VAL A 124 -15.23 37.38 12.09
CA VAL A 124 -16.21 36.83 13.03
C VAL A 124 -16.05 37.58 14.35
N ARG A 125 -17.10 38.27 14.80
CA ARG A 125 -17.13 38.83 16.17
C ARG A 125 -17.16 37.68 17.18
N PRO A 126 -16.48 37.80 18.34
CA PRO A 126 -16.42 36.71 19.31
C PRO A 126 -17.79 36.35 19.93
N ASP A 127 -18.74 37.29 20.02
CA ASP A 127 -19.93 37.11 20.85
C ASP A 127 -21.21 37.52 20.10
N GLY A 128 -22.05 36.52 19.79
CA GLY A 128 -23.28 36.67 19.01
C GLY A 128 -24.48 37.16 19.82
N GLY A 129 -24.80 38.44 19.70
CA GLY A 129 -26.09 39.01 20.13
C GLY A 129 -26.84 39.57 18.92
N GLU A 130 -28.03 39.03 18.66
CA GLU A 130 -29.04 39.60 17.76
C GLU A 130 -29.80 40.73 18.48
N ASP A 131 -30.17 41.77 17.72
CA ASP A 131 -31.08 42.84 18.17
C ASP A 131 -32.50 42.33 18.43
#